data_AF-A0A346PQ46-F1
#
_entry.id   AF-A0A346PQ46-F1
#
_cell.length_a   1.000
_cell.length_b   1.000
_cell.length_c   1.000
_cell.angle_alpha   90.00
_cell.angle_beta   90.00
_cell.angle_gamma   90.00
#
_symmetry.space_group_name_H-M   'P 1'
#
loop_
_entity.id
_entity.type
_entity.pdbx_description
1 polymer ?
#
loop_
_entity_poly.entity_id
_entity_poly.type
_entity_poly.pdbx_seq_one_letter_code
_entity_poly.pdbx_strand_id
1 'polypeptide(L)'
;MDFEAPADAWYVYVAVVIISVSFAGIVVGISSMPPPDAQQAANAIETATGSEYASSASYEHDADVVTIDRQTITMKNEYGTAHASFSYGTVVPVNGHDRLENVTGGQSFGAAYDDELDDPHTDGTATFFEEIAEADEANSGDKLHADGEIVVRTVAIRDDSAVGLDARTSNNEALEQDLADADDGLDAEDFQIPGEVELRMTGTAASETTVHVSGETLTDAIDVDGSDGWLRDTITGYTCQYGGFWCDDEPDIEPIEYVLESVSTLEGTETVTLVEGDLDEVTDSEADTVELWTGTYELEIEADGDDFDGCHDTIDEAKDWTEICGPDLTLESFDDPHWHETRGDVHYVTLVTV
;
A
#
# COMPACT_ATOMS: atom_id res chain seq x y z
N MET A 1 -22.09 34.69 92.92
CA MET A 1 -21.68 33.85 91.78
C MET A 1 -22.56 34.32 90.64
N ASP A 2 -22.19 35.45 90.05
CA ASP A 2 -22.94 36.04 88.95
C ASP A 2 -22.53 35.28 87.69
N PHE A 3 -23.43 34.42 87.22
CA PHE A 3 -23.36 33.87 85.88
C PHE A 3 -23.77 34.98 84.94
N GLU A 4 -22.80 35.77 84.48
CA GLU A 4 -22.94 36.57 83.28
C GLU A 4 -23.35 35.62 82.15
N ALA A 5 -24.66 35.56 81.89
CA ALA A 5 -25.23 34.80 80.81
C ALA A 5 -24.53 35.28 79.53
N PRO A 6 -23.79 34.41 78.83
CA PRO A 6 -22.91 34.87 77.79
C PRO A 6 -23.79 35.42 76.66
N ALA A 7 -23.69 36.73 76.44
CA ALA A 7 -24.28 37.44 75.31
C ALA A 7 -23.80 36.91 73.93
N ASP A 8 -22.97 35.87 73.94
CA ASP A 8 -22.31 35.26 72.81
C ASP A 8 -23.03 34.01 72.24
N ALA A 9 -24.01 33.46 72.95
CA ALA A 9 -24.62 32.18 72.56
C ALA A 9 -25.36 32.23 71.21
N TRP A 10 -25.91 33.37 70.83
CA TRP A 10 -26.64 33.52 69.56
C TRP A 10 -25.70 33.70 68.36
N TYR A 11 -24.57 34.39 68.55
CA TYR A 11 -23.52 34.51 67.53
C TYR A 11 -22.90 33.15 67.22
N VAL A 12 -22.68 32.33 68.26
CA VAL A 12 -22.22 30.95 68.10
C VAL A 12 -23.23 30.14 67.29
N TYR A 13 -24.54 30.28 67.54
CA TYR A 13 -25.56 29.56 66.79
C TYR A 13 -25.59 29.95 65.31
N VAL A 14 -25.51 31.24 65.00
CA VAL A 14 -25.45 31.75 63.62
C VAL A 14 -24.19 31.28 62.91
N ALA A 15 -23.03 31.35 63.57
CA ALA A 15 -21.77 30.87 63.02
C ALA A 15 -21.81 29.36 62.71
N VAL A 16 -22.39 28.56 63.61
CA VAL A 16 -22.57 27.12 63.39
C VAL A 16 -23.50 26.87 62.19
N VAL A 17 -24.62 27.58 62.07
CA VAL A 17 -25.52 27.43 60.92
C VAL A 17 -24.82 27.77 59.60
N ILE A 18 -24.06 28.86 59.54
CA ILE A 18 -23.32 29.26 58.33
C ILE A 18 -22.27 28.21 57.97
N ILE A 19 -21.52 27.69 58.96
CA ILE A 19 -20.50 26.65 58.74
C ILE A 19 -21.18 25.36 58.29
N SER A 20 -22.28 24.94 58.91
CA SER A 20 -23.01 23.73 58.53
C SER A 20 -23.60 23.83 57.12
N VAL A 21 -24.15 24.98 56.73
CA VAL A 21 -24.65 25.21 55.36
C VAL A 21 -23.50 25.21 54.35
N SER A 22 -22.36 25.83 54.70
CA SER A 22 -21.16 25.82 53.86
C SER A 22 -20.62 24.41 53.64
N PHE A 23 -20.52 23.60 54.70
CA PHE A 23 -20.10 22.20 54.60
C PHE A 23 -21.13 21.34 53.85
N ALA A 24 -22.44 21.56 54.07
CA ALA A 24 -23.47 20.87 53.31
C ALA A 24 -23.40 21.20 51.81
N GLY A 25 -23.10 22.46 51.45
CA GLY A 25 -22.87 22.87 50.06
C GLY A 25 -21.67 22.17 49.43
N ILE A 26 -20.58 22.00 50.17
CA ILE A 26 -19.40 21.26 49.70
C ILE A 26 -19.73 19.78 49.49
N VAL A 27 -20.47 19.15 50.42
CA VAL A 27 -20.84 17.73 50.32
C VAL A 27 -21.79 17.46 49.15
N VAL A 28 -22.72 18.38 48.85
CA VAL A 28 -23.61 18.25 47.68
C VAL A 28 -22.89 18.58 46.37
N GLY A 29 -21.80 19.36 46.42
CA GLY A 29 -21.01 19.74 45.25
C GLY A 29 -19.97 18.72 44.80
N ILE A 30 -19.66 17.70 45.60
CA ILE A 30 -18.84 16.57 45.14
C ILE A 30 -19.76 15.68 44.33
N SER A 31 -19.92 16.02 43.05
CA SER A 31 -20.51 15.11 42.06
C SER A 31 -19.66 13.84 42.08
N SER A 32 -20.25 12.74 42.53
CA SER A 32 -19.60 11.44 42.68
C SER A 32 -19.94 10.55 41.49
N MET A 33 -19.95 11.11 40.28
CA MET A 33 -20.11 10.27 39.10
C MET A 33 -18.91 9.31 39.05
N PRO A 34 -19.15 8.03 38.69
CA PRO A 34 -18.06 7.09 38.53
C PRO A 34 -17.16 7.50 37.35
N PRO A 35 -15.93 6.97 37.27
CA PRO A 35 -15.18 6.98 36.02
C PRO A 35 -15.98 6.26 34.92
N PRO A 36 -15.71 6.55 33.63
CA PRO A 36 -16.42 5.94 32.51
C PRO A 36 -16.18 4.43 32.47
N ASP A 37 -17.15 3.66 31.95
CA ASP A 37 -17.07 2.20 31.90
C ASP A 37 -16.35 1.72 30.63
N ALA A 38 -15.01 1.74 30.68
CA ALA A 38 -14.17 1.24 29.59
C ALA A 38 -14.40 -0.24 29.27
N GLN A 39 -14.85 -1.06 30.24
CA GLN A 39 -15.11 -2.48 29.99
C GLN A 39 -16.37 -2.65 29.14
N GLN A 40 -17.41 -1.86 29.39
CA GLN A 40 -18.62 -1.90 28.59
C GLN A 40 -18.35 -1.43 27.15
N ALA A 41 -17.50 -0.41 26.97
CA ALA A 41 -17.04 0.02 25.64
C ALA A 41 -16.25 -1.08 24.92
N ALA A 42 -15.30 -1.74 25.60
CA ALA A 42 -14.55 -2.86 25.05
C ALA A 42 -15.49 -4.02 24.65
N ASN A 43 -16.52 -4.33 25.43
CA ASN A 43 -17.50 -5.37 25.09
C ASN A 43 -18.32 -4.99 23.83
N ALA A 44 -18.61 -3.70 23.61
CA ALA A 44 -19.28 -3.23 22.40
C ALA A 44 -18.38 -3.43 21.17
N ILE A 45 -17.09 -3.07 21.29
CA ILE A 45 -16.08 -3.34 20.27
C ILE A 45 -16.01 -4.84 19.96
N GLU A 46 -15.87 -5.70 20.99
CA GLU A 46 -15.81 -7.16 20.81
C GLU A 46 -17.07 -7.74 20.14
N THR A 47 -18.23 -7.13 20.34
CA THR A 47 -19.47 -7.57 19.69
C THR A 47 -19.43 -7.33 18.19
N ALA A 48 -18.80 -6.24 17.74
CA ALA A 48 -18.60 -5.96 16.32
C ALA A 48 -17.47 -6.84 15.75
N THR A 49 -16.29 -6.84 16.39
CA THR A 49 -15.10 -7.55 15.89
C THR A 49 -15.22 -9.08 15.95
N GLY A 50 -15.98 -9.62 16.89
CA GLY A 50 -16.18 -11.06 17.05
C GLY A 50 -17.17 -11.69 16.07
N SER A 51 -17.78 -10.90 15.18
CA SER A 51 -18.73 -11.39 14.18
C SER A 51 -18.02 -11.98 12.96
N GLU A 52 -18.56 -13.10 12.45
CA GLU A 52 -18.09 -13.69 11.17
C GLU A 52 -18.50 -12.84 9.94
N TYR A 53 -19.43 -11.91 10.13
CA TYR A 53 -20.01 -11.07 9.08
C TYR A 53 -19.94 -9.58 9.47
N ALA A 54 -20.15 -8.70 8.49
CA ALA A 54 -20.33 -7.27 8.74
C ALA A 54 -21.33 -7.02 9.88
N SER A 55 -20.91 -6.26 10.88
CA SER A 55 -21.60 -6.08 12.15
C SER A 55 -21.39 -4.65 12.65
N SER A 56 -22.27 -4.18 13.52
CA SER A 56 -22.13 -2.87 14.16
C SER A 56 -22.61 -2.92 15.60
N ALA A 57 -21.96 -2.16 16.46
CA ALA A 57 -22.34 -1.96 17.85
C ALA A 57 -22.19 -0.48 18.21
N SER A 58 -23.04 0.02 19.10
CA SER A 58 -22.84 1.34 19.70
C SER A 58 -22.96 1.29 21.23
N TYR A 59 -22.31 2.24 21.88
CA TYR A 59 -22.31 2.37 23.33
C TYR A 59 -22.27 3.84 23.76
N GLU A 60 -23.33 4.28 24.45
CA GLU A 60 -23.39 5.60 25.08
C GLU A 60 -22.49 5.65 26.33
N HIS A 61 -21.71 6.72 26.47
CA HIS A 61 -20.80 6.91 27.60
C HIS A 61 -20.68 8.37 28.04
N ASP A 62 -19.99 8.59 29.17
CA ASP A 62 -19.76 9.91 29.77
C ASP A 62 -18.27 10.32 29.77
N ALA A 63 -17.43 9.70 28.95
CA ALA A 63 -16.04 10.10 28.75
C ALA A 63 -15.94 11.44 27.99
N ASP A 64 -15.05 12.31 28.46
CA ASP A 64 -14.65 13.54 27.77
C ASP A 64 -13.54 13.27 26.72
N VAL A 65 -12.74 12.23 26.98
CA VAL A 65 -11.61 11.82 26.15
C VAL A 65 -11.57 10.30 26.07
N VAL A 66 -11.41 9.79 24.86
CA VAL A 66 -11.20 8.37 24.58
C VAL A 66 -9.86 8.22 23.85
N THR A 67 -9.08 7.21 24.20
CA THR A 67 -7.87 6.81 23.49
C THR A 67 -8.00 5.34 23.16
N ILE A 68 -7.90 5.01 21.87
CA ILE A 68 -7.96 3.64 21.37
C ILE A 68 -6.61 3.35 20.72
N ASP A 69 -5.94 2.32 21.20
CA ASP A 69 -4.67 1.82 20.65
C ASP A 69 -4.85 0.33 20.38
N ARG A 70 -5.16 0.02 19.12
CA ARG A 70 -5.38 -1.31 18.55
C ARG A 70 -6.39 -2.18 19.30
N GLN A 71 -5.97 -2.77 20.41
CA GLN A 71 -6.74 -3.71 21.26
C GLN A 71 -7.04 -3.18 22.66
N THR A 72 -6.73 -1.90 22.90
CA THR A 72 -6.90 -1.26 24.19
C THR A 72 -7.71 0.01 24.05
N ILE A 73 -8.53 0.28 25.07
CA ILE A 73 -9.31 1.51 25.18
C ILE A 73 -9.09 2.12 26.55
N THR A 74 -8.78 3.42 26.56
CA THR A 74 -8.69 4.25 27.77
C THR A 74 -9.74 5.34 27.66
N MET A 75 -10.59 5.44 28.68
CA MET A 75 -11.65 6.44 28.74
C MET A 75 -11.43 7.34 29.96
N LYS A 76 -11.62 8.64 29.79
CA LYS A 76 -11.39 9.63 30.84
C LYS A 76 -12.51 10.64 30.89
N ASN A 77 -12.97 10.95 32.10
CA ASN A 77 -13.82 12.10 32.39
C ASN A 77 -13.23 12.93 33.55
N GLU A 78 -13.95 13.97 34.00
CA GLU A 78 -13.55 14.77 35.17
C GLU A 78 -13.48 13.96 36.49
N TYR A 79 -14.10 12.77 36.54
CA TYR A 79 -14.20 11.92 37.73
C TYR A 79 -13.18 10.79 37.79
N GLY A 80 -12.50 10.48 36.69
CA GLY A 80 -11.42 9.50 36.68
C GLY A 80 -11.04 8.99 35.30
N THR A 81 -10.25 7.93 35.29
CA THR A 81 -9.79 7.25 34.08
C THR A 81 -9.98 5.75 34.26
N ALA A 82 -10.58 5.11 33.27
CA ALA A 82 -10.72 3.67 33.17
C ALA A 82 -10.00 3.17 31.92
N HIS A 83 -9.58 1.91 31.97
CA HIS A 83 -8.89 1.24 30.88
C HIS A 83 -9.45 -0.17 30.75
N ALA A 84 -9.53 -0.66 29.52
CA ALA A 84 -9.89 -2.03 29.20
C ALA A 84 -9.11 -2.50 27.96
N SER A 85 -9.03 -3.80 27.81
CA SER A 85 -8.51 -4.47 26.61
C SER A 85 -9.57 -5.41 26.08
N PHE A 86 -9.61 -5.57 24.76
CA PHE A 86 -10.44 -6.55 24.09
C PHE A 86 -9.56 -7.59 23.37
N SER A 87 -10.11 -8.77 23.14
CA SER A 87 -9.34 -9.94 22.68
C SER A 87 -9.42 -10.18 21.18
N TYR A 88 -10.42 -9.62 20.51
CA TYR A 88 -10.75 -9.95 19.12
C TYR A 88 -10.56 -8.75 18.20
N GLY A 89 -9.78 -8.96 17.15
CA GLY A 89 -9.50 -7.97 16.11
C GLY A 89 -8.66 -6.79 16.60
N THR A 90 -8.33 -5.95 15.65
CA THR A 90 -7.80 -4.59 15.84
C THR A 90 -8.88 -3.65 15.31
N VAL A 91 -9.00 -2.46 15.90
CA VAL A 91 -9.91 -1.42 15.40
C VAL A 91 -9.13 -0.18 15.01
N VAL A 92 -9.62 0.52 13.99
CA VAL A 92 -9.05 1.78 13.52
C VAL A 92 -9.95 2.94 13.92
N PRO A 93 -9.47 3.90 14.73
CA PRO A 93 -10.22 5.09 15.03
C PRO A 93 -10.23 6.05 13.83
N VAL A 94 -11.40 6.45 13.38
CA VAL A 94 -11.57 7.23 12.13
C VAL A 94 -12.03 8.68 12.35
N ASN A 95 -11.96 9.17 13.59
CA ASN A 95 -12.35 10.53 13.93
C ASN A 95 -11.60 11.55 13.06
N GLY A 96 -12.35 12.48 12.45
CA GLY A 96 -11.81 13.50 11.53
C GLY A 96 -11.71 13.06 10.06
N HIS A 97 -12.07 11.82 9.75
CA HIS A 97 -12.15 11.30 8.37
C HIS A 97 -13.62 11.14 7.98
N ASP A 98 -14.26 12.22 7.52
CA ASP A 98 -15.70 12.31 7.25
C ASP A 98 -16.26 11.11 6.45
N ARG A 99 -15.51 10.63 5.46
CA ARG A 99 -15.91 9.51 4.60
C ARG A 99 -15.95 8.19 5.37
N LEU A 100 -14.90 7.87 6.13
CA LEU A 100 -14.83 6.69 6.99
C LEU A 100 -15.82 6.78 8.16
N GLU A 101 -16.05 7.97 8.71
CA GLU A 101 -17.09 8.21 9.73
C GLU A 101 -18.48 7.90 9.16
N ASN A 102 -18.78 8.32 7.92
CA ASN A 102 -20.04 7.98 7.26
C ASN A 102 -20.20 6.47 7.05
N VAL A 103 -19.13 5.77 6.65
CA VAL A 103 -19.13 4.30 6.51
C VAL A 103 -19.40 3.64 7.87
N THR A 104 -18.72 4.10 8.92
CA THR A 104 -18.91 3.63 10.31
C THR A 104 -20.35 3.88 10.78
N GLY A 105 -20.92 5.04 10.45
CA GLY A 105 -22.25 5.46 10.82
C GLY A 105 -23.40 4.81 10.05
N GLY A 106 -23.15 4.14 8.93
CA GLY A 106 -24.24 3.49 8.21
C GLY A 106 -24.05 3.33 6.70
N GLN A 107 -23.31 4.23 6.07
CA GLN A 107 -23.12 4.24 4.62
C GLN A 107 -22.40 2.96 4.16
N SER A 108 -22.81 2.40 3.03
CA SER A 108 -22.12 1.27 2.43
C SER A 108 -20.82 1.73 1.78
N PHE A 109 -19.78 0.90 1.78
CA PHE A 109 -18.53 1.13 1.05
C PHE A 109 -18.80 1.61 -0.39
N GLY A 110 -19.57 0.85 -1.17
CA GLY A 110 -19.85 1.23 -2.56
C GLY A 110 -20.62 2.53 -2.77
N ALA A 111 -21.29 3.07 -1.73
CA ALA A 111 -21.90 4.40 -1.84
C ALA A 111 -20.95 5.51 -1.37
N ALA A 112 -19.99 5.17 -0.51
CA ALA A 112 -18.97 6.10 -0.07
C ALA A 112 -17.88 6.28 -1.12
N TYR A 113 -17.54 5.23 -1.88
CA TYR A 113 -16.49 5.15 -2.91
C TYR A 113 -17.05 4.96 -4.33
N ASP A 114 -18.25 5.46 -4.60
CA ASP A 114 -18.93 5.31 -5.90
C ASP A 114 -18.12 5.92 -7.05
N ASP A 115 -17.52 7.10 -6.82
CA ASP A 115 -16.74 7.80 -7.85
C ASP A 115 -15.47 7.03 -8.24
N GLU A 116 -14.76 6.44 -7.26
CA GLU A 116 -13.56 5.63 -7.49
C GLU A 116 -13.89 4.26 -8.06
N LEU A 117 -14.98 3.63 -7.60
CA LEU A 117 -15.44 2.34 -8.15
C LEU A 117 -15.97 2.47 -9.59
N ASP A 118 -16.45 3.65 -9.98
CA ASP A 118 -16.86 3.96 -11.35
C ASP A 118 -15.68 4.40 -12.24
N ASP A 119 -14.52 4.70 -11.66
CA ASP A 119 -13.31 5.13 -12.38
C ASP A 119 -12.38 3.91 -12.64
N PRO A 120 -12.23 3.46 -13.90
CA PRO A 120 -11.40 2.30 -14.22
C PRO A 120 -9.91 2.48 -13.87
N HIS A 121 -9.46 3.72 -13.67
CA HIS A 121 -8.07 4.05 -13.36
C HIS A 121 -7.79 4.18 -11.86
N THR A 122 -8.82 4.06 -11.01
CA THR A 122 -8.68 4.18 -9.56
C THR A 122 -9.13 2.87 -8.92
N ASP A 123 -8.32 2.30 -8.03
CA ASP A 123 -8.78 1.19 -7.19
C ASP A 123 -9.47 1.79 -5.96
N GLY A 124 -10.81 1.71 -5.95
CA GLY A 124 -11.60 2.22 -4.84
C GLY A 124 -11.34 1.48 -3.52
N THR A 125 -10.94 0.21 -3.59
CA THR A 125 -10.56 -0.60 -2.43
C THR A 125 -9.20 -0.19 -1.88
N ALA A 126 -8.20 0.00 -2.74
CA ALA A 126 -6.89 0.52 -2.34
C ALA A 126 -7.00 1.92 -1.73
N THR A 127 -7.78 2.81 -2.35
CA THR A 127 -8.05 4.16 -1.83
C THR A 127 -8.66 4.12 -0.43
N PHE A 128 -9.63 3.23 -0.21
CA PHE A 128 -10.22 3.04 1.13
C PHE A 128 -9.20 2.56 2.15
N PHE A 129 -8.31 1.65 1.78
CA PHE A 129 -7.28 1.16 2.69
C PHE A 129 -6.18 2.19 2.97
N GLU A 130 -5.83 3.04 2.00
CA GLU A 130 -4.94 4.18 2.22
C GLU A 130 -5.56 5.15 3.24
N GLU A 131 -6.83 5.51 3.07
CA GLU A 131 -7.54 6.37 4.04
C GLU A 131 -7.59 5.75 5.45
N ILE A 132 -7.73 4.42 5.57
CA ILE A 132 -7.65 3.71 6.86
C ILE A 132 -6.25 3.80 7.45
N ALA A 133 -5.20 3.60 6.65
CA ALA A 133 -3.83 3.67 7.12
C ALA A 133 -3.51 5.07 7.64
N GLU A 134 -3.94 6.11 6.93
CA GLU A 134 -3.85 7.50 7.39
C GLU A 134 -4.61 7.73 8.70
N ALA A 135 -5.83 7.19 8.82
CA ALA A 135 -6.64 7.32 10.03
C ALA A 135 -6.02 6.60 11.24
N ASP A 136 -5.45 5.40 11.04
CA ASP A 136 -4.72 4.68 12.08
C ASP A 136 -3.47 5.47 12.51
N GLU A 137 -2.68 5.97 11.56
CA GLU A 137 -1.51 6.79 11.88
C GLU A 137 -1.90 8.07 12.65
N ALA A 138 -3.00 8.71 12.27
CA ALA A 138 -3.45 9.96 12.86
C ALA A 138 -4.10 9.80 14.24
N ASN A 139 -4.81 8.70 14.49
CA ASN A 139 -5.69 8.58 15.66
C ASN A 139 -5.32 7.45 16.64
N SER A 140 -4.59 6.43 16.21
CA SER A 140 -4.28 5.26 17.03
C SER A 140 -3.33 5.63 18.17
N GLY A 141 -3.76 5.40 19.41
CA GLY A 141 -3.05 5.78 20.63
C GLY A 141 -3.17 7.26 21.01
N ASP A 142 -3.84 8.07 20.19
CA ASP A 142 -4.04 9.49 20.45
C ASP A 142 -5.31 9.79 21.27
N LYS A 143 -5.43 11.04 21.72
CA LYS A 143 -6.56 11.48 22.53
C LYS A 143 -7.65 12.05 21.65
N LEU A 144 -8.76 11.32 21.57
CA LEU A 144 -9.94 11.69 20.82
C LEU A 144 -10.95 12.36 21.76
N HIS A 145 -11.51 13.48 21.32
CA HIS A 145 -12.60 14.13 22.03
C HIS A 145 -13.89 13.40 21.70
N ALA A 146 -14.54 12.87 22.73
CA ALA A 146 -15.69 12.01 22.54
C ALA A 146 -17.00 12.80 22.68
N ASP A 147 -17.99 12.47 21.86
CA ASP A 147 -19.28 13.16 21.81
C ASP A 147 -20.39 12.47 22.62
N GLY A 148 -20.06 11.35 23.24
CA GLY A 148 -20.91 10.58 24.14
C GLY A 148 -21.40 9.26 23.56
N GLU A 149 -21.05 8.92 22.32
CA GLU A 149 -21.34 7.61 21.73
C GLU A 149 -20.12 7.03 21.01
N ILE A 150 -19.74 5.81 21.39
CA ILE A 150 -18.82 5.01 20.58
C ILE A 150 -19.65 4.23 19.56
N VAL A 151 -19.35 4.36 18.28
CA VAL A 151 -19.92 3.55 17.20
C VAL A 151 -18.82 2.73 16.56
N VAL A 152 -19.03 1.42 16.50
CA VAL A 152 -18.08 0.45 15.94
C VAL A 152 -18.76 -0.27 14.79
N ARG A 153 -18.06 -0.43 13.67
CA ARG A 153 -18.57 -1.18 12.52
C ARG A 153 -17.47 -2.00 11.87
N THR A 154 -17.76 -3.28 11.67
CA THR A 154 -16.97 -4.15 10.80
C THR A 154 -17.55 -4.09 9.39
N VAL A 155 -16.73 -3.66 8.44
CA VAL A 155 -17.05 -3.54 7.01
C VAL A 155 -16.43 -4.73 6.29
N ALA A 156 -17.20 -5.31 5.37
CA ALA A 156 -16.73 -6.37 4.48
C ALA A 156 -16.59 -5.78 3.07
N ILE A 157 -15.39 -5.86 2.51
CA ILE A 157 -15.01 -5.24 1.24
C ILE A 157 -14.43 -6.31 0.36
N ARG A 158 -14.75 -6.27 -0.92
CA ARG A 158 -14.12 -7.12 -1.92
C ARG A 158 -13.19 -6.25 -2.74
N ASP A 159 -12.16 -6.88 -3.28
CA ASP A 159 -11.30 -6.25 -4.27
C ASP A 159 -12.16 -5.66 -5.40
N ASP A 160 -11.74 -4.49 -5.85
CA ASP A 160 -12.32 -3.84 -7.00
C ASP A 160 -11.97 -4.63 -8.27
N SER A 161 -12.78 -4.45 -9.30
CA SER A 161 -12.50 -4.96 -10.65
C SER A 161 -11.57 -4.03 -11.45
N ALA A 162 -10.91 -3.08 -10.79
CA ALA A 162 -9.91 -2.21 -11.38
C ALA A 162 -8.95 -3.01 -12.26
N VAL A 163 -8.68 -2.46 -13.45
CA VAL A 163 -7.92 -3.15 -14.48
C VAL A 163 -6.49 -2.66 -14.40
N GLY A 164 -5.57 -3.60 -14.15
CA GLY A 164 -4.14 -3.34 -14.16
C GLY A 164 -3.44 -4.10 -15.27
N LEU A 165 -2.30 -3.60 -15.69
CA LEU A 165 -1.35 -4.27 -16.57
C LEU A 165 -0.01 -4.34 -15.84
N ASP A 166 0.37 -5.55 -15.46
CA ASP A 166 1.71 -5.85 -15.00
C ASP A 166 2.54 -6.42 -16.14
N ALA A 167 3.84 -6.17 -16.08
CA ALA A 167 4.80 -6.79 -16.95
C ALA A 167 5.98 -7.33 -16.15
N ARG A 168 6.54 -8.42 -16.64
CA ARG A 168 7.73 -9.05 -16.08
C ARG A 168 8.62 -9.47 -17.22
N THR A 169 9.90 -9.16 -17.13
CA THR A 169 10.89 -9.57 -18.11
C THR A 169 11.73 -10.71 -17.55
N SER A 170 11.91 -11.79 -18.32
CA SER A 170 12.83 -12.88 -17.99
C SER A 170 14.10 -12.76 -18.82
N ASN A 171 15.23 -13.22 -18.29
CA ASN A 171 16.46 -13.35 -19.08
C ASN A 171 16.33 -14.47 -20.12
N ASN A 172 17.03 -14.33 -21.24
CA ASN A 172 17.15 -15.36 -22.25
C ASN A 172 18.06 -16.50 -21.73
N GLU A 173 17.44 -17.57 -21.22
CA GLU A 173 18.17 -18.72 -20.64
C GLU A 173 19.12 -19.39 -21.63
N ALA A 174 18.78 -19.43 -22.93
CA ALA A 174 19.62 -20.05 -23.95
C ALA A 174 20.93 -19.27 -24.12
N LEU A 175 20.82 -17.94 -24.18
CA LEU A 175 21.97 -17.05 -24.30
C LEU A 175 22.80 -16.99 -23.01
N GLU A 176 22.15 -17.05 -21.85
CA GLU A 176 22.82 -17.14 -20.55
C GLU A 176 23.69 -18.40 -20.47
N GLN A 177 23.15 -19.54 -20.93
CA GLN A 177 23.87 -20.80 -20.96
C GLN A 177 25.06 -20.77 -21.93
N ASP A 178 24.88 -20.21 -23.13
CA ASP A 178 25.94 -20.10 -24.12
C ASP A 178 27.08 -19.17 -23.66
N LEU A 179 26.75 -18.05 -23.00
CA LEU A 179 27.74 -17.15 -22.40
C LEU A 179 28.51 -17.83 -21.26
N ALA A 180 27.82 -18.60 -20.42
CA ALA A 180 28.44 -19.36 -19.33
C ALA A 180 29.38 -20.46 -19.85
N ASP A 181 29.09 -21.04 -21.01
CA ASP A 181 29.93 -22.05 -21.66
C ASP A 181 31.09 -21.42 -22.48
N ALA A 182 30.98 -20.15 -22.89
CA ALA A 182 31.95 -19.48 -23.75
C ALA A 182 33.19 -18.90 -23.03
N ASP A 183 33.10 -18.47 -21.77
CA ASP A 183 34.26 -17.93 -21.04
C ASP A 183 34.18 -18.17 -19.51
N ASP A 184 35.32 -18.58 -18.91
CA ASP A 184 35.44 -18.91 -17.47
C ASP A 184 35.43 -17.65 -16.56
N GLY A 185 35.28 -16.45 -17.13
CA GLY A 185 35.50 -15.17 -16.45
C GLY A 185 34.42 -14.12 -16.62
N LEU A 186 33.36 -14.40 -17.38
CA LEU A 186 32.17 -13.56 -17.46
C LEU A 186 31.12 -14.13 -16.50
N ASP A 187 30.84 -13.43 -15.42
CA ASP A 187 29.73 -13.79 -14.55
C ASP A 187 28.44 -13.47 -15.32
N ALA A 188 27.66 -14.51 -15.67
CA ALA A 188 26.41 -14.37 -16.43
C ALA A 188 25.40 -13.43 -15.74
N GLU A 189 25.54 -13.24 -14.43
CA GLU A 189 24.75 -12.29 -13.62
C GLU A 189 24.91 -10.82 -14.07
N ASP A 190 26.00 -10.48 -14.77
CA ASP A 190 26.24 -9.12 -15.28
C ASP A 190 25.55 -8.85 -16.63
N PHE A 191 24.98 -9.88 -17.28
CA PHE A 191 24.31 -9.76 -18.57
C PHE A 191 22.82 -10.05 -18.43
N GLN A 192 22.01 -8.99 -18.44
CA GLN A 192 20.56 -9.11 -18.54
C GLN A 192 20.16 -8.91 -20.00
N ILE A 193 19.80 -10.00 -20.67
CA ILE A 193 19.29 -9.95 -22.04
C ILE A 193 17.85 -10.46 -21.97
N PRO A 194 16.85 -9.59 -22.14
CA PRO A 194 15.47 -9.98 -21.94
C PRO A 194 15.08 -10.98 -23.05
N GLY A 195 14.72 -12.19 -22.64
CA GLY A 195 14.27 -13.26 -23.53
C GLY A 195 12.78 -13.16 -23.79
N GLU A 196 11.99 -12.97 -22.73
CA GLU A 196 10.54 -12.91 -22.80
C GLU A 196 10.01 -11.77 -21.93
N VAL A 197 8.95 -11.12 -22.41
CA VAL A 197 8.11 -10.21 -21.62
C VAL A 197 6.80 -10.94 -21.34
N GLU A 198 6.57 -11.29 -20.09
CA GLU A 198 5.28 -11.76 -19.61
C GLU A 198 4.42 -10.55 -19.25
N LEU A 199 3.28 -10.41 -19.91
CA LEU A 199 2.26 -9.41 -19.62
C LEU A 199 1.12 -10.09 -18.85
N ARG A 200 0.65 -9.48 -17.76
CA ARG A 200 -0.48 -9.97 -16.97
C ARG A 200 -1.48 -8.86 -16.79
N MET A 201 -2.70 -9.09 -17.26
CA MET A 201 -3.83 -8.25 -16.88
C MET A 201 -4.41 -8.71 -15.56
N THR A 202 -4.67 -7.75 -14.68
CA THR A 202 -5.46 -7.90 -13.46
C THR A 202 -6.82 -7.23 -13.67
N GLY A 203 -7.85 -7.68 -12.93
CA GLY A 203 -9.22 -7.19 -13.12
C GLY A 203 -9.96 -7.81 -14.33
N THR A 204 -11.01 -7.14 -14.80
CA THR A 204 -11.78 -7.56 -15.99
C THR A 204 -11.90 -6.37 -16.95
N ALA A 205 -11.07 -6.35 -17.99
CA ALA A 205 -11.14 -5.33 -19.03
C ALA A 205 -12.53 -5.26 -19.66
N ALA A 206 -13.09 -4.06 -19.76
CA ALA A 206 -14.38 -3.84 -20.42
C ALA A 206 -14.24 -3.81 -21.95
N SER A 207 -13.02 -3.57 -22.44
CA SER A 207 -12.71 -3.32 -23.84
C SER A 207 -11.49 -4.11 -24.33
N GLU A 208 -11.30 -4.10 -25.65
CA GLU A 208 -10.12 -4.67 -26.30
C GLU A 208 -8.92 -3.74 -26.03
N THR A 209 -7.92 -4.22 -25.29
CA THR A 209 -6.68 -3.48 -25.00
C THR A 209 -5.58 -3.90 -25.96
N THR A 210 -4.91 -2.92 -26.56
CA THR A 210 -3.70 -3.16 -27.37
C THR A 210 -2.47 -2.79 -26.55
N VAL A 211 -1.56 -3.75 -26.35
CA VAL A 211 -0.26 -3.48 -25.72
C VAL A 211 0.82 -3.45 -26.78
N HIS A 212 1.60 -2.38 -26.78
CA HIS A 212 2.77 -2.14 -27.58
C HIS A 212 4.01 -2.26 -26.69
N VAL A 213 4.87 -3.22 -27.00
CA VAL A 213 6.19 -3.33 -26.35
C VAL A 213 7.23 -2.85 -27.36
N SER A 214 8.07 -1.92 -26.94
CA SER A 214 9.16 -1.37 -27.74
C SER A 214 10.40 -1.21 -26.88
N GLY A 215 11.56 -1.15 -27.52
CA GLY A 215 12.82 -0.93 -26.83
C GLY A 215 13.91 -0.54 -27.81
N GLU A 216 14.81 0.30 -27.35
CA GLU A 216 16.03 0.63 -28.07
C GLU A 216 17.17 -0.26 -27.57
N THR A 217 17.93 -0.82 -28.50
CA THR A 217 19.13 -1.59 -28.16
C THR A 217 20.37 -0.85 -28.62
N LEU A 218 21.39 -0.85 -27.76
CA LEU A 218 22.74 -0.42 -28.12
C LEU A 218 23.49 -1.64 -28.66
N THR A 219 23.61 -1.74 -29.98
CA THR A 219 24.55 -2.66 -30.61
C THR A 219 25.94 -2.05 -30.58
N ASP A 220 26.79 -2.49 -29.66
CA ASP A 220 28.24 -2.30 -29.83
C ASP A 220 28.69 -3.41 -30.78
N ALA A 221 29.08 -3.05 -32.02
CA ALA A 221 29.63 -4.02 -32.95
C ALA A 221 30.96 -4.54 -32.38
N ILE A 222 30.96 -5.78 -31.92
CA ILE A 222 32.18 -6.45 -31.47
C ILE A 222 32.98 -6.86 -32.72
N ASP A 223 34.06 -6.14 -32.99
CA ASP A 223 35.01 -6.50 -34.04
C ASP A 223 35.92 -7.64 -33.54
N VAL A 224 35.62 -8.88 -33.95
CA VAL A 224 36.34 -10.10 -33.53
C VAL A 224 37.53 -10.40 -34.46
N ASP A 225 38.05 -9.43 -35.21
CA ASP A 225 39.14 -9.66 -36.16
C ASP A 225 40.52 -9.72 -35.47
N GLY A 226 40.67 -10.69 -34.56
CA GLY A 226 41.91 -11.08 -33.91
C GLY A 226 42.28 -12.50 -34.32
N SER A 227 43.28 -12.65 -35.21
CA SER A 227 43.82 -13.93 -35.71
C SER A 227 44.34 -14.93 -34.67
N ASP A 228 44.22 -14.58 -33.38
CA ASP A 228 44.81 -15.24 -32.23
C ASP A 228 43.75 -15.99 -31.41
N GLY A 229 42.45 -15.85 -31.72
CA GLY A 229 41.36 -16.57 -31.05
C GLY A 229 41.21 -16.25 -29.56
N TRP A 230 41.64 -15.07 -29.14
CA TRP A 230 41.39 -14.52 -27.81
C TRP A 230 40.51 -13.28 -27.97
N LEU A 231 39.32 -13.31 -27.36
CA LEU A 231 38.49 -12.13 -27.07
C LEU A 231 39.36 -11.10 -26.33
N ARG A 232 39.99 -10.21 -27.08
CA ARG A 232 40.89 -9.21 -26.53
C ARG A 232 40.41 -7.86 -27.01
N ASP A 233 39.90 -7.10 -26.05
CA ASP A 233 39.21 -5.82 -26.16
C ASP A 233 37.79 -5.92 -26.73
N THR A 234 36.86 -6.34 -25.89
CA THR A 234 35.48 -5.86 -26.07
C THR A 234 34.81 -5.52 -24.77
N ILE A 235 35.30 -4.40 -24.22
CA ILE A 235 34.55 -3.57 -23.28
C ILE A 235 34.93 -2.13 -23.61
N THR A 236 34.78 -1.70 -24.86
CA THR A 236 35.07 -0.29 -25.21
C THR A 236 33.95 0.61 -24.70
N GLY A 237 32.68 0.24 -24.88
CA GLY A 237 31.53 0.98 -24.33
C GLY A 237 31.56 1.13 -22.80
N TYR A 238 31.68 0.02 -22.07
CA TYR A 238 31.62 0.04 -20.59
C TYR A 238 32.84 0.75 -19.95
N THR A 239 34.03 0.69 -20.56
CA THR A 239 35.22 1.38 -20.03
C THR A 239 35.27 2.86 -20.41
N CYS A 240 34.65 3.30 -21.52
CA CYS A 240 34.50 4.73 -21.84
C CYS A 240 33.54 5.43 -20.84
N GLN A 241 32.45 4.77 -20.42
CA GLN A 241 31.46 5.38 -19.52
C GLN A 241 31.96 5.56 -18.07
N TYR A 242 32.72 4.59 -17.53
CA TYR A 242 33.18 4.64 -16.14
C TYR A 242 34.68 4.95 -15.94
N GLY A 243 35.51 4.85 -16.99
CA GLY A 243 36.97 4.91 -16.87
C GLY A 243 37.63 6.29 -17.01
N GLY A 244 36.91 7.32 -17.47
CA GLY A 244 37.49 8.66 -17.67
C GLY A 244 38.62 8.73 -18.71
N PHE A 245 38.73 7.72 -19.58
CA PHE A 245 39.62 7.73 -20.74
C PHE A 245 38.91 8.39 -21.94
N TRP A 246 39.64 9.25 -22.64
CA TRP A 246 39.13 10.03 -23.78
C TRP A 246 38.94 9.12 -24.98
N CYS A 247 37.68 8.77 -25.28
CA CYS A 247 37.27 8.12 -26.51
C CYS A 247 36.88 9.27 -27.48
N ASP A 248 37.84 9.73 -28.30
CA ASP A 248 37.67 10.90 -29.19
C ASP A 248 36.93 10.59 -30.51
N ASP A 249 36.58 9.32 -30.76
CA ASP A 249 35.79 8.88 -31.91
C ASP A 249 34.66 7.95 -31.38
N GLU A 250 33.53 8.53 -30.98
CA GLU A 250 32.30 7.77 -30.76
C GLU A 250 31.86 7.21 -32.13
N PRO A 251 31.74 5.89 -32.32
CA PRO A 251 31.10 5.37 -33.52
C PRO A 251 29.67 5.93 -33.60
N ASP A 252 29.26 6.41 -34.77
CA ASP A 252 27.87 6.77 -35.06
C ASP A 252 27.04 5.46 -35.03
N ILE A 253 26.63 5.02 -33.84
CA ILE A 253 25.74 3.87 -33.66
C ILE A 253 24.31 4.39 -33.83
N GLU A 254 23.63 3.96 -34.90
CA GLU A 254 22.19 4.19 -35.05
C GLU A 254 21.44 3.15 -34.20
N PRO A 255 20.57 3.54 -33.25
CA PRO A 255 19.76 2.60 -32.49
C PRO A 255 18.85 1.79 -33.43
N ILE A 256 18.73 0.49 -33.16
CA ILE A 256 17.79 -0.36 -33.88
C ILE A 256 16.47 -0.34 -33.11
N GLU A 257 15.45 0.29 -33.67
CA GLU A 257 14.08 0.21 -33.14
C GLU A 257 13.48 -1.18 -33.43
N TYR A 258 13.12 -1.91 -32.38
CA TYR A 258 12.25 -3.08 -32.50
C TYR A 258 10.82 -2.67 -32.15
N VAL A 259 9.91 -2.80 -33.11
CA VAL A 259 8.47 -2.75 -32.84
C VAL A 259 8.01 -4.19 -32.64
N LEU A 260 7.74 -4.56 -31.39
CA LEU A 260 7.23 -5.90 -31.08
C LEU A 260 5.72 -5.95 -31.31
N GLU A 261 5.23 -7.16 -31.51
CA GLU A 261 3.86 -7.44 -31.93
C GLU A 261 2.82 -6.70 -31.08
N SER A 262 1.82 -6.11 -31.73
CA SER A 262 0.66 -5.56 -31.04
C SER A 262 -0.18 -6.72 -30.49
N VAL A 263 -0.24 -6.87 -29.17
CA VAL A 263 -1.14 -7.84 -28.53
C VAL A 263 -2.50 -7.19 -28.40
N SER A 264 -3.44 -7.54 -29.28
CA SER A 264 -4.76 -6.89 -29.34
C SER A 264 -5.77 -7.45 -28.34
N THR A 265 -5.51 -8.60 -27.70
CA THR A 265 -6.47 -9.16 -26.74
C THR A 265 -5.72 -9.98 -25.69
N LEU A 266 -5.49 -9.38 -24.52
CA LEU A 266 -4.96 -10.08 -23.35
C LEU A 266 -6.14 -10.67 -22.55
N GLU A 267 -6.22 -12.00 -22.46
CA GLU A 267 -7.08 -12.71 -21.51
C GLU A 267 -6.20 -13.48 -20.51
N GLY A 268 -5.68 -12.78 -19.50
CA GLY A 268 -4.82 -13.36 -18.46
C GLY A 268 -3.34 -13.04 -18.66
N THR A 269 -2.49 -14.06 -18.68
CA THR A 269 -1.04 -13.91 -18.89
C THR A 269 -0.69 -14.24 -20.34
N GLU A 270 -0.05 -13.32 -21.03
CA GLU A 270 0.50 -13.51 -22.38
C GLU A 270 2.03 -13.35 -22.33
N THR A 271 2.73 -14.08 -23.18
CA THR A 271 4.20 -14.03 -23.25
C THR A 271 4.60 -13.54 -24.64
N VAL A 272 5.39 -12.47 -24.69
CA VAL A 272 5.98 -11.90 -25.91
C VAL A 272 7.47 -12.26 -25.92
N THR A 273 7.89 -13.10 -26.86
CA THR A 273 9.31 -13.44 -27.04
C THR A 273 10.00 -12.32 -27.81
N LEU A 274 11.06 -11.75 -27.23
CA LEU A 274 11.76 -10.59 -27.81
C LEU A 274 12.80 -10.99 -28.87
N VAL A 275 13.45 -12.14 -28.67
CA VAL A 275 14.54 -12.61 -29.54
C VAL A 275 14.38 -14.13 -29.77
N GLU A 276 14.01 -14.51 -30.99
CA GLU A 276 14.18 -15.88 -31.48
C GLU A 276 15.55 -15.99 -32.16
N GLY A 277 16.56 -16.45 -31.44
CA GLY A 277 17.90 -16.66 -31.99
C GLY A 277 18.68 -17.68 -31.18
N ASP A 278 19.08 -18.76 -31.84
CA ASP A 278 20.03 -19.74 -31.31
C ASP A 278 21.43 -19.29 -31.76
N LEU A 279 22.36 -19.06 -30.82
CA LEU A 279 23.73 -18.67 -31.17
C LEU A 279 24.41 -19.75 -32.03
N ASP A 280 23.95 -21.01 -31.96
CA ASP A 280 24.46 -22.09 -32.81
C ASP A 280 24.29 -21.79 -34.31
N GLU A 281 23.26 -21.04 -34.74
CA GLU A 281 23.08 -20.67 -36.16
C GLU A 281 24.07 -19.60 -36.64
N VAL A 282 24.67 -18.83 -35.73
CA VAL A 282 25.62 -17.75 -36.06
C VAL A 282 27.02 -18.33 -36.37
N THR A 283 27.31 -19.56 -35.94
CA THR A 283 28.65 -20.16 -36.03
C THR A 283 29.03 -20.74 -37.40
N ASP A 284 28.12 -20.85 -38.38
CA ASP A 284 28.38 -21.55 -39.66
C ASP A 284 28.44 -20.64 -40.91
N SER A 285 28.66 -19.33 -40.73
CA SER A 285 28.92 -18.43 -41.86
C SER A 285 30.31 -17.78 -41.74
N GLU A 286 30.99 -17.58 -42.86
CA GLU A 286 32.27 -16.86 -43.00
C GLU A 286 32.14 -15.35 -42.64
N ALA A 287 31.33 -15.01 -41.63
CA ALA A 287 31.12 -13.68 -41.12
C ALA A 287 32.22 -13.37 -40.09
N ASP A 288 33.08 -12.40 -40.41
CA ASP A 288 34.22 -11.97 -39.59
C ASP A 288 33.81 -11.15 -38.34
N THR A 289 32.51 -11.03 -38.03
CA THR A 289 31.99 -10.25 -36.90
C THR A 289 30.77 -10.94 -36.31
N VAL A 290 30.83 -11.28 -35.02
CA VAL A 290 29.66 -11.67 -34.22
C VAL A 290 29.31 -10.47 -33.35
N GLU A 291 28.18 -9.84 -33.63
CA GLU A 291 27.66 -8.75 -32.81
C GLU A 291 27.15 -9.36 -31.50
N LEU A 292 27.93 -9.22 -30.41
CA LEU A 292 27.52 -9.66 -29.09
C LEU A 292 26.90 -8.48 -28.33
N TRP A 293 25.77 -8.76 -27.68
CA TRP A 293 24.91 -7.77 -27.05
C TRP A 293 25.37 -7.46 -25.62
N THR A 294 25.67 -6.20 -25.32
CA THR A 294 25.96 -5.75 -23.95
C THR A 294 25.38 -4.36 -23.72
N GLY A 295 24.24 -4.24 -23.02
CA GLY A 295 23.63 -2.94 -22.74
C GLY A 295 22.52 -3.02 -21.69
N THR A 296 22.30 -1.91 -20.97
CA THR A 296 21.07 -1.68 -20.20
C THR A 296 19.93 -1.49 -21.19
N TYR A 297 18.88 -2.30 -21.09
CA TYR A 297 17.69 -2.14 -21.91
C TYR A 297 16.70 -1.24 -21.17
N GLU A 298 16.06 -0.33 -21.91
CA GLU A 298 14.87 0.38 -21.49
C GLU A 298 13.76 -0.16 -22.40
N LEU A 299 12.89 -1.01 -21.85
CA LEU A 299 11.72 -1.52 -22.56
C LEU A 299 10.54 -0.61 -22.26
N GLU A 300 10.09 0.14 -23.27
CA GLU A 300 8.88 0.97 -23.20
C GLU A 300 7.66 0.11 -23.52
N ILE A 301 6.74 0.01 -22.57
CA ILE A 301 5.46 -0.68 -22.71
C ILE A 301 4.37 0.39 -22.72
N GLU A 302 3.64 0.50 -23.83
CA GLU A 302 2.50 1.38 -24.01
C GLU A 302 1.23 0.53 -24.12
N ALA A 303 0.19 0.85 -23.35
CA ALA A 303 -1.11 0.18 -23.45
C ALA A 303 -2.22 1.17 -23.81
N ASP A 304 -2.85 0.90 -24.95
CA ASP A 304 -3.95 1.68 -25.51
C ASP A 304 -5.27 0.91 -25.36
N GLY A 305 -6.25 1.56 -24.76
CA GLY A 305 -7.61 1.03 -24.59
C GLY A 305 -8.48 1.99 -23.79
N ASP A 306 -9.81 1.80 -23.86
CA ASP A 306 -10.76 2.60 -23.07
C ASP A 306 -10.52 2.41 -21.55
N ASP A 307 -9.92 1.28 -21.15
CA ASP A 307 -9.61 0.93 -19.76
C ASP A 307 -8.30 1.57 -19.24
N PHE A 308 -7.42 2.08 -20.11
CA PHE A 308 -6.06 2.53 -19.75
C PHE A 308 -5.70 3.97 -20.12
N ASP A 309 -6.50 4.65 -20.96
CA ASP A 309 -6.29 6.04 -21.43
C ASP A 309 -4.86 6.33 -21.98
N GLY A 310 -4.22 5.33 -22.62
CA GLY A 310 -2.91 5.48 -23.25
C GLY A 310 -1.77 5.58 -22.23
N CYS A 311 -1.73 4.67 -21.27
CA CYS A 311 -0.67 4.58 -20.28
C CYS A 311 0.63 4.02 -20.91
N HIS A 312 1.77 4.43 -20.37
CA HIS A 312 3.07 3.87 -20.73
C HIS A 312 3.99 3.85 -19.51
N ASP A 313 4.86 2.84 -19.44
CA ASP A 313 5.96 2.80 -18.48
C ASP A 313 7.17 2.08 -19.08
N THR A 314 8.32 2.22 -18.43
CA THR A 314 9.59 1.63 -18.84
C THR A 314 10.08 0.59 -17.85
N ILE A 315 10.49 -0.59 -18.34
CA ILE A 315 11.19 -1.59 -17.54
C ILE A 315 12.69 -1.51 -17.86
N ASP A 316 13.49 -1.23 -16.83
CA ASP A 316 14.93 -1.05 -16.92
C ASP A 316 15.75 -2.24 -16.36
N GLU A 317 15.11 -3.19 -15.67
CA GLU A 317 15.78 -4.34 -15.06
C GLU A 317 14.93 -5.62 -15.06
N ALA A 318 15.59 -6.78 -15.20
CA ALA A 318 14.96 -8.10 -15.13
C ALA A 318 14.59 -8.40 -13.68
N LYS A 319 13.31 -8.21 -13.35
CA LYS A 319 12.82 -8.26 -11.98
C LYS A 319 11.48 -9.00 -11.85
N ASP A 320 10.97 -9.01 -10.63
CA ASP A 320 9.60 -9.37 -10.30
C ASP A 320 8.59 -8.53 -11.12
N TRP A 321 7.30 -8.90 -11.02
CA TRP A 321 6.22 -8.16 -11.69
C TRP A 321 6.31 -6.66 -11.38
N THR A 322 6.33 -5.85 -12.44
CA THR A 322 6.29 -4.39 -12.39
C THR A 322 4.96 -3.93 -12.96
N GLU A 323 4.27 -3.07 -12.23
CA GLU A 323 3.04 -2.47 -12.72
C GLU A 323 3.37 -1.44 -13.79
N ILE A 324 2.72 -1.55 -14.95
CA ILE A 324 2.88 -0.62 -16.08
C ILE A 324 1.72 0.36 -16.11
N CYS A 325 0.51 -0.16 -15.87
CA CYS A 325 -0.71 0.63 -15.94
C CYS A 325 -1.74 0.17 -14.92
N GLY A 326 -2.54 1.12 -14.47
CA GLY A 326 -3.58 0.90 -13.47
C GLY A 326 -3.22 1.56 -12.15
N PRO A 327 -4.15 1.50 -11.18
CA PRO A 327 -3.82 1.81 -9.78
C PRO A 327 -2.89 0.73 -9.23
N ASP A 328 -2.01 1.06 -8.27
CA ASP A 328 -1.14 0.07 -7.61
C ASP A 328 -1.99 -1.04 -6.97
N LEU A 329 -2.15 -2.14 -7.70
CA LEU A 329 -2.95 -3.29 -7.28
C LEU A 329 -2.09 -4.26 -6.45
N THR A 330 -0.79 -3.96 -6.28
CA THR A 330 0.07 -4.77 -5.43
C THR A 330 -0.33 -4.52 -3.98
N LEU A 331 -1.23 -5.39 -3.51
CA LEU A 331 -1.59 -5.48 -2.11
C LEU A 331 -0.40 -5.87 -1.21
N GLU A 332 0.83 -5.96 -1.73
CA GLU A 332 2.05 -6.14 -0.92
C GLU A 332 2.26 -4.97 0.05
N SER A 333 1.76 -3.77 -0.27
CA SER A 333 1.68 -2.66 0.70
C SER A 333 0.67 -2.92 1.83
N PHE A 334 -0.27 -3.85 1.62
CA PHE A 334 -1.31 -4.29 2.56
C PHE A 334 -1.08 -5.69 3.15
N ASP A 335 0.08 -6.32 2.99
CA ASP A 335 0.35 -7.64 3.62
C ASP A 335 0.76 -7.55 5.11
N ASP A 336 0.99 -6.34 5.65
CA ASP A 336 1.35 -6.11 7.08
C ASP A 336 0.48 -5.08 7.89
N PRO A 337 -0.71 -4.61 7.47
CA PRO A 337 -1.57 -3.84 8.35
C PRO A 337 -2.26 -4.78 9.34
N HIS A 338 -1.81 -4.69 10.59
CA HIS A 338 -2.38 -5.30 11.78
C HIS A 338 -3.89 -5.02 12.04
N TRP A 339 -4.58 -4.30 11.15
CA TRP A 339 -5.94 -3.79 11.31
C TRP A 339 -7.02 -4.41 10.40
N HIS A 340 -6.68 -5.37 9.54
CA HIS A 340 -7.69 -6.10 8.76
C HIS A 340 -7.48 -7.62 8.76
N GLU A 341 -8.52 -8.36 8.35
CA GLU A 341 -8.49 -9.81 8.17
C GLU A 341 -9.06 -10.18 6.80
N THR A 342 -8.33 -10.97 6.03
CA THR A 342 -8.76 -11.46 4.71
C THR A 342 -9.31 -12.88 4.81
N ARG A 343 -10.50 -13.11 4.24
CA ARG A 343 -11.15 -14.44 4.17
C ARG A 343 -11.65 -14.69 2.75
N GLY A 344 -10.83 -15.35 1.93
CA GLY A 344 -11.12 -15.51 0.51
C GLY A 344 -10.86 -14.20 -0.24
N ASP A 345 -11.83 -13.75 -1.03
CA ASP A 345 -11.87 -12.48 -1.78
C ASP A 345 -12.45 -11.32 -0.98
N VAL A 346 -12.59 -11.47 0.35
CA VAL A 346 -13.26 -10.49 1.21
C VAL A 346 -12.34 -10.05 2.34
N HIS A 347 -12.13 -8.75 2.44
CA HIS A 347 -11.41 -8.07 3.51
C HIS A 347 -12.39 -7.55 4.57
N TYR A 348 -12.05 -7.80 5.82
CA TYR A 348 -12.82 -7.33 6.98
C TYR A 348 -12.00 -6.29 7.75
N VAL A 349 -12.52 -5.07 7.86
CA VAL A 349 -11.92 -3.99 8.65
C VAL A 349 -12.91 -3.54 9.71
N THR A 350 -12.44 -3.26 10.94
CA THR A 350 -13.28 -2.67 11.97
C THR A 350 -12.93 -1.21 12.23
N LEU A 351 -13.88 -0.33 11.93
CA LEU A 351 -13.78 1.11 12.12
C LEU A 351 -14.49 1.51 13.41
N VAL A 352 -13.95 2.52 14.10
CA VAL A 352 -14.56 3.09 15.30
C VAL A 352 -14.54 4.62 15.28
N THR A 353 -15.65 5.22 15.68
CA THR A 353 -15.76 6.65 15.99
C THR A 353 -16.22 6.80 17.44
N VAL A 354 -15.81 7.90 18.08
CA VAL A 354 -16.04 8.20 19.50
C VAL A 354 -16.53 9.61 19.75
#